data_AF-A0A4Q9RQY0-F1
#
_entry.id   AF-A0A4Q9RQY0-F1
#
_cell.length_a   1.000
_cell.length_b   1.000
_cell.length_c   1.000
_cell.angle_alpha   90.00
_cell.angle_beta   90.00
_cell.angle_gamma   90.00
#
_symmetry.space_group_name_H-M   'P 1'
#
loop_
_entity.id
_entity.type
_entity.pdbx_description
1 polymer ?
#
loop_
_entity_poly.entity_id
_entity_poly.type
_entity_poly.pdbx_seq_one_letter_code
_entity_poly.pdbx_strand_id
1 'polypeptide(L)'
;MFGIPATETASDSLVTDNSPIEKRHFEELTDKYSGNDYIYERTVEQSGWWTRFKQWLSDLFQKLFNLSGDGQASSFTEVALKIFYVVVFLLVVYFIFRAIINKEGTWVFGKSSEKNIVPVTDIENNIHVADFKSLIEIAESEKNYRLAVRYYYLWLLRSLTNAQLIDYDVEKTDSDYLYELQSKDNRDQFSYTSYLYNYIWYGEFDVNTQQFDKAKHAFTTFINNVKA
;
A
#
# COMPACT_ATOMS: atom_id res chain seq x y z
N MET A 1 0.47 -85.11 17.13
CA MET A 1 1.46 -84.11 17.57
C MET A 1 1.94 -83.39 16.32
N PHE A 2 1.38 -82.22 16.03
CA PHE A 2 1.67 -81.46 14.82
C PHE A 2 2.80 -80.47 15.14
N GLY A 3 3.95 -80.61 14.46
CA GLY A 3 5.08 -79.68 14.58
C GLY A 3 4.88 -78.48 13.67
N ILE A 4 4.95 -77.28 14.25
CA ILE A 4 4.88 -76.01 13.51
C ILE A 4 6.27 -75.76 12.89
N PRO A 5 6.40 -75.45 11.59
CA PRO A 5 7.68 -75.08 11.01
C PRO A 5 8.09 -73.67 11.46
N ALA A 6 9.34 -73.52 11.88
CA ALA A 6 9.92 -72.24 12.28
C ALA A 6 9.94 -71.26 11.09
N THR A 7 9.48 -70.04 11.35
CA THR A 7 9.45 -68.94 10.39
C THR A 7 10.87 -68.40 10.19
N GLU A 8 11.41 -68.46 8.97
CA GLU A 8 12.66 -67.78 8.62
C GLU A 8 12.45 -66.26 8.76
N THR A 9 13.15 -65.64 9.71
CA THR A 9 13.24 -64.19 9.83
C THR A 9 14.15 -63.67 8.73
N ALA A 10 13.57 -63.12 7.66
CA ALA A 10 14.31 -62.35 6.66
C ALA A 10 14.92 -61.12 7.35
N SER A 11 16.25 -61.08 7.45
CA SER A 11 17.00 -59.91 7.89
C SER A 11 16.97 -58.86 6.79
N ASP A 12 16.18 -57.80 6.98
CA ASP A 12 16.15 -56.62 6.12
C ASP A 12 17.44 -55.79 6.32
N SER A 13 18.52 -56.21 5.67
CA SER A 13 19.80 -55.50 5.70
C SER A 13 19.82 -54.42 4.63
N LEU A 14 19.70 -53.16 5.04
CA LEU A 14 19.90 -52.00 4.16
C LEU A 14 21.31 -52.06 3.55
N VAL A 15 21.38 -52.12 2.23
CA VAL A 15 22.66 -52.05 1.49
C VAL A 15 23.12 -50.60 1.46
N THR A 16 24.18 -50.29 2.20
CA THR A 16 24.81 -48.96 2.18
C THR A 16 25.71 -48.81 0.97
N ASP A 17 25.44 -47.80 0.15
CA ASP A 17 26.26 -47.43 -0.99
C ASP A 17 27.62 -46.87 -0.52
N ASN A 18 28.68 -47.62 -0.77
CA ASN A 18 30.07 -47.24 -0.50
C ASN A 18 30.82 -46.82 -1.78
N SER A 19 30.10 -46.48 -2.85
CA SER A 19 30.73 -46.03 -4.09
C SER A 19 31.56 -44.75 -3.84
N PRO A 20 32.75 -44.63 -4.46
CA PRO A 20 33.59 -43.46 -4.28
C PRO A 20 32.89 -42.23 -4.86
N ILE A 21 32.68 -41.22 -4.01
CA ILE A 21 32.05 -39.95 -4.41
C ILE A 21 33.09 -39.12 -5.18
N GLU A 22 32.98 -39.11 -6.50
CA GLU A 22 33.70 -38.14 -7.33
C GLU A 22 33.06 -36.77 -7.21
N LYS A 23 33.82 -35.78 -6.72
CA LYS A 23 33.39 -34.38 -6.70
C LYS A 23 33.36 -33.87 -8.14
N ARG A 24 32.16 -33.61 -8.66
CA ARG A 24 32.01 -32.97 -9.97
C ARG A 24 32.55 -31.56 -9.91
N HIS A 25 33.42 -31.21 -10.85
CA HIS A 25 33.88 -29.84 -11.04
C HIS A 25 33.02 -29.19 -12.12
N PHE A 26 32.66 -27.93 -11.89
CA PHE A 26 32.03 -27.11 -12.92
C PHE A 26 33.11 -26.32 -13.65
N GLU A 27 32.93 -26.12 -14.95
CA GLU A 27 33.76 -25.19 -15.71
C GLU A 27 33.50 -23.76 -15.25
N GLU A 28 34.43 -22.85 -15.53
CA GLU A 28 34.25 -21.42 -15.20
C GLU A 28 33.16 -20.83 -16.09
N LEU A 29 31.94 -20.75 -15.56
CA LEU A 29 30.75 -20.35 -16.31
C LEU A 29 30.64 -18.83 -16.50
N THR A 30 31.52 -18.05 -15.85
CA THR A 30 31.49 -16.58 -15.83
C THR A 30 31.47 -16.00 -17.25
N ASP A 31 32.34 -16.50 -18.14
CA ASP A 31 32.41 -16.03 -19.53
C ASP A 31 31.15 -16.36 -20.35
N LYS A 32 30.49 -17.49 -20.05
CA LYS A 32 29.27 -17.93 -20.75
C LYS A 32 28.05 -17.08 -20.42
N TYR A 33 28.03 -16.46 -19.25
CA TYR A 33 26.88 -15.69 -18.74
C TYR A 33 27.21 -14.20 -18.50
N SER A 34 28.25 -13.68 -19.16
CA SER A 34 28.62 -12.26 -19.09
C SER A 34 27.90 -11.37 -20.13
N GLY A 35 27.06 -11.95 -20.98
CA GLY A 35 26.31 -11.22 -22.00
C GLY A 35 25.20 -10.32 -21.43
N ASN A 36 24.79 -9.32 -22.21
CA ASN A 36 23.75 -8.35 -21.84
C ASN A 36 22.40 -9.02 -21.48
N ASP A 37 22.13 -10.20 -22.05
CA ASP A 37 20.94 -11.03 -21.79
C ASP A 37 20.90 -11.60 -20.36
N TYR A 38 22.03 -11.56 -19.64
CA TYR A 38 22.20 -12.10 -18.28
C TYR A 38 22.43 -11.01 -17.22
N ILE A 39 22.29 -9.74 -17.60
CA ILE A 39 22.30 -8.60 -16.67
C ILE A 39 20.86 -8.38 -16.17
N TYR A 40 20.51 -9.06 -15.07
CA TYR A 40 19.17 -9.03 -14.50
C TYR A 40 18.84 -7.72 -13.78
N GLU A 41 19.86 -6.97 -13.36
CA GLU A 41 19.72 -5.61 -12.85
C GLU A 41 20.03 -4.62 -13.97
N ARG A 42 19.00 -4.24 -14.73
CA ARG A 42 19.06 -2.96 -15.43
C ARG A 42 19.03 -1.89 -14.36
N THR A 43 20.17 -1.23 -14.13
CA THR A 43 20.15 0.13 -13.58
C THR A 43 19.48 0.98 -14.63
N VAL A 44 18.14 1.02 -14.62
CA VAL A 44 17.42 2.15 -15.16
C VAL A 44 18.09 3.35 -14.51
N GLU A 45 18.83 4.14 -15.28
CA GLU A 45 19.17 5.48 -14.85
C GLU A 45 17.83 6.07 -14.41
N GLN A 46 17.63 6.15 -13.10
CA GLN A 46 16.43 6.73 -12.55
C GLN A 46 16.58 8.22 -12.81
N SER A 47 16.28 8.62 -14.04
CA SER A 47 15.70 9.90 -14.35
C SER A 47 14.38 9.93 -13.58
N GLY A 48 14.47 10.13 -12.27
CA GLY A 48 13.33 10.28 -11.39
C GLY A 48 12.42 11.35 -11.97
N TRP A 49 11.13 11.28 -11.65
CA TRP A 49 10.14 12.28 -12.06
C TRP A 49 10.64 13.72 -11.84
N TRP A 50 11.47 13.94 -10.80
CA TRP A 50 12.14 15.19 -10.49
C TRP A 50 13.18 15.64 -11.53
N THR A 51 13.96 14.71 -12.09
CA THR A 51 14.93 15.00 -13.16
C THR A 51 14.20 15.40 -14.44
N ARG A 52 13.13 14.68 -14.79
CA ARG A 52 12.28 15.01 -15.96
C ARG A 52 11.55 16.33 -15.77
N PHE A 53 11.10 16.62 -14.55
CA PHE A 53 10.48 17.90 -14.19
C PHE A 53 11.47 19.05 -14.32
N LYS A 54 12.69 18.92 -13.78
CA LYS A 54 13.74 19.95 -13.92
C LYS A 54 14.13 20.21 -15.37
N GLN A 55 14.23 19.16 -16.18
CA GLN A 55 14.48 19.28 -17.62
C GLN A 55 13.34 20.03 -18.32
N TRP A 56 12.09 19.60 -18.12
CA TRP A 56 10.92 20.29 -18.66
C TRP A 56 10.85 21.76 -18.22
N LEU A 57 11.13 22.05 -16.95
CA LEU A 57 11.11 23.40 -16.40
C LEU A 57 12.22 24.26 -17.00
N SER A 58 13.43 23.72 -17.13
CA SER A 58 14.56 24.38 -17.78
C SER A 58 14.26 24.69 -19.25
N ASP A 59 13.70 23.74 -19.99
CA ASP A 59 13.31 23.92 -21.39
C ASP A 59 12.22 24.99 -21.55
N LEU A 60 11.26 25.03 -20.62
CA LEU A 60 10.24 26.06 -20.56
C LEU A 60 10.87 27.44 -20.31
N PHE A 61 11.75 27.56 -19.33
CA PHE A 61 12.46 28.83 -19.06
C PHE A 61 13.30 29.26 -20.25
N GLN A 62 14.07 28.36 -20.87
CA GLN A 62 14.87 28.69 -22.04
C GLN A 62 13.99 29.17 -23.20
N LYS A 63 12.86 28.51 -23.50
CA LYS A 63 11.93 28.98 -24.54
C LYS A 63 11.38 30.37 -24.24
N LEU A 64 11.01 30.64 -22.98
CA LEU A 64 10.45 31.92 -22.56
C LEU A 64 11.48 33.07 -22.59
N PHE A 65 12.73 32.80 -22.20
CA PHE A 65 13.80 33.79 -22.19
C PHE A 65 14.45 34.00 -23.58
N ASN A 66 14.59 32.94 -24.37
CA ASN A 66 15.20 32.98 -25.71
C ASN A 66 14.26 33.55 -26.79
N LEU A 67 12.97 33.70 -26.49
CA LEU A 67 12.01 34.51 -27.26
C LEU A 67 12.34 36.02 -27.26
N SER A 68 13.32 36.45 -26.45
CA SER A 68 13.77 37.85 -26.35
C SER A 68 15.02 38.15 -27.19
N GLY A 69 15.54 37.18 -27.94
CA GLY A 69 16.91 37.21 -28.46
C GLY A 69 17.04 36.90 -29.95
N ASP A 70 16.21 37.48 -30.82
CA ASP A 70 16.65 37.89 -32.16
C ASP A 70 15.56 38.69 -32.88
N GLY A 71 15.79 39.98 -33.10
CA GLY A 71 14.93 40.84 -33.92
C GLY A 71 14.39 42.04 -33.16
N GLN A 72 14.65 43.23 -33.70
CA GLN A 72 14.21 44.56 -33.25
C GLN A 72 12.80 44.56 -32.65
N ALA A 73 12.71 44.38 -31.34
CA ALA A 73 11.50 44.53 -30.56
C ALA A 73 11.47 45.98 -30.07
N SER A 74 10.41 46.72 -30.37
CA SER A 74 10.24 48.07 -29.85
C SER A 74 10.24 48.02 -28.31
N SER A 75 10.68 49.09 -27.66
CA SER A 75 10.71 49.19 -26.18
C SER A 75 9.35 48.86 -25.53
N PHE A 76 8.26 48.96 -26.28
CA PHE A 76 6.92 48.58 -25.87
C PHE A 76 6.71 47.07 -25.71
N THR A 77 7.28 46.23 -26.60
CA THR A 77 7.12 44.77 -26.51
C THR A 77 7.92 44.17 -25.36
N GLU A 78 9.09 44.73 -25.03
CA GLU A 78 9.88 44.31 -23.87
C GLU A 78 9.15 44.61 -22.55
N VAL A 79 8.56 45.81 -22.43
CA VAL A 79 7.81 46.22 -21.23
C VAL A 79 6.53 45.38 -21.09
N ALA A 80 5.80 45.15 -22.19
CA ALA A 80 4.59 44.34 -22.18
C ALA A 80 4.87 42.89 -21.75
N LEU A 81 5.96 42.28 -22.25
CA LEU A 81 6.35 40.93 -21.86
C LEU A 81 6.75 40.85 -20.38
N LYS A 82 7.49 41.84 -19.87
CA LYS A 82 7.87 41.89 -18.45
C LYS A 82 6.65 41.98 -17.54
N ILE A 83 5.65 42.79 -17.91
CA ILE A 83 4.39 42.90 -17.17
C ILE A 83 3.61 41.59 -17.23
N PHE A 84 3.55 40.95 -18.41
CA PHE A 84 2.89 39.65 -18.57
C PHE A 84 3.49 38.58 -17.64
N TYR A 85 4.82 38.49 -17.55
CA TYR A 85 5.49 37.54 -16.65
C TYR A 85 5.20 37.82 -15.17
N VAL A 86 5.17 39.09 -14.76
CA VAL A 86 4.81 39.46 -13.38
C VAL A 86 3.38 39.06 -13.06
N VAL A 87 2.44 39.27 -13.98
CA VAL A 87 1.05 38.87 -13.81
C VAL A 87 0.94 37.34 -13.70
N VAL A 88 1.57 36.58 -14.59
CA VAL A 88 1.57 35.11 -14.55
C VAL A 88 2.19 34.60 -13.24
N PHE A 89 3.30 35.19 -12.79
CA PHE A 89 3.94 34.82 -11.52
C PHE A 89 3.01 35.06 -10.33
N LEU A 90 2.36 36.22 -10.24
CA LEU A 90 1.39 36.52 -9.19
C LEU A 90 0.19 35.56 -9.23
N LEU A 91 -0.24 35.17 -10.43
CA LEU A 91 -1.31 34.22 -10.65
C LEU A 91 -0.94 32.81 -10.12
N VAL A 92 0.28 32.34 -10.43
CA VAL A 92 0.80 31.07 -9.93
C VAL A 92 0.93 31.09 -8.41
N VAL A 93 1.51 32.15 -7.85
CA VAL A 93 1.62 32.33 -6.39
C VAL A 93 0.23 32.34 -5.75
N TYR A 94 -0.73 33.07 -6.31
CA TYR A 94 -2.12 33.08 -5.86
C TYR A 94 -2.75 31.69 -5.88
N PHE A 95 -2.56 30.91 -6.96
CA PHE A 95 -3.07 29.54 -7.04
C PHE A 95 -2.40 28.60 -6.03
N ILE A 96 -1.10 28.74 -5.77
CA ILE A 96 -0.40 27.96 -4.75
C ILE A 96 -0.93 28.31 -3.35
N PHE A 97 -1.05 29.60 -3.02
CA PHE A 97 -1.64 30.03 -1.74
C PHE A 97 -3.09 29.56 -1.61
N ARG A 98 -3.89 29.67 -2.67
CA ARG A 98 -5.27 29.18 -2.70
C ARG A 98 -5.32 27.67 -2.53
N ALA A 99 -4.44 26.90 -3.17
CA ALA A 99 -4.39 25.44 -3.06
C ALA A 99 -3.93 24.98 -1.66
N ILE A 100 -3.05 25.73 -1.00
CA ILE A 100 -2.58 25.39 0.35
C ILE A 100 -3.59 25.80 1.43
N ILE A 101 -4.27 26.95 1.25
CA ILE A 101 -5.25 27.48 2.21
C ILE A 101 -6.61 26.80 2.07
N ASN A 102 -7.06 26.49 0.84
CA ASN A 102 -8.18 25.59 0.61
C ASN A 102 -7.68 24.15 0.70
N LYS A 103 -7.49 23.62 1.91
CA LYS A 103 -7.26 22.19 2.16
C LYS A 103 -8.48 21.32 1.81
N GLU A 104 -9.00 21.48 0.60
CA GLU A 104 -9.93 20.62 -0.10
C GLU A 104 -9.44 20.56 -1.55
N GLY A 105 -8.40 19.74 -1.76
CA GLY A 105 -7.78 19.51 -3.06
C GLY A 105 -8.66 18.69 -4.00
N THR A 106 -9.81 19.23 -4.40
CA THR A 106 -10.63 18.64 -5.48
C THR A 106 -10.03 19.02 -6.84
N TRP A 107 -8.99 18.30 -7.26
CA TRP A 107 -8.37 18.44 -8.57
C TRP A 107 -8.79 17.32 -9.54
N VAL A 108 -9.77 17.65 -10.39
CA VAL A 108 -9.95 17.33 -11.83
C VAL A 108 -10.02 15.87 -12.32
N PHE A 109 -9.80 14.84 -11.51
CA PHE A 109 -10.04 13.44 -11.93
C PHE A 109 -10.71 12.62 -10.83
N GLY A 110 -12.02 12.76 -10.67
CA GLY A 110 -12.75 11.96 -9.70
C GLY A 110 -14.23 12.29 -9.71
N LYS A 111 -15.04 11.28 -10.03
CA LYS A 111 -16.51 11.30 -10.03
C LYS A 111 -17.04 11.81 -8.69
N SER A 112 -18.09 12.63 -8.75
CA SER A 112 -18.77 13.30 -7.64
C SER A 112 -18.97 12.42 -6.40
N SER A 113 -18.53 12.91 -5.25
CA SER A 113 -19.17 12.69 -3.95
C SER A 113 -18.90 13.90 -3.08
N GLU A 114 -19.82 14.85 -3.10
CA GLU A 114 -19.93 15.89 -2.07
C GLU A 114 -20.22 15.23 -0.73
N LYS A 115 -19.20 15.06 0.09
CA LYS A 115 -19.33 15.09 1.54
C LYS A 115 -17.94 15.27 2.12
N ASN A 116 -17.84 16.06 3.18
CA ASN A 116 -16.66 16.19 4.04
C ASN A 116 -16.28 14.83 4.66
N ILE A 117 -15.76 13.92 3.84
CA ILE A 117 -15.24 12.62 4.26
C ILE A 117 -13.74 12.83 4.33
N VAL A 118 -13.21 12.79 5.55
CA VAL A 118 -11.77 12.70 5.77
C VAL A 118 -11.25 11.54 4.90
N PRO A 119 -10.30 11.78 3.99
CA PRO A 119 -9.73 10.72 3.17
C PRO A 119 -9.32 9.54 4.04
N VAL A 120 -9.66 8.32 3.63
CA VAL A 120 -9.34 7.12 4.44
C VAL A 120 -7.83 6.99 4.68
N THR A 121 -7.03 7.48 3.73
CA THR A 121 -5.57 7.61 3.87
C THR A 121 -5.13 8.50 5.01
N ASP A 122 -5.87 9.58 5.30
CA ASP A 122 -5.56 10.49 6.41
C ASP A 122 -5.91 9.85 7.75
N ILE A 123 -6.97 9.03 7.78
CA ILE A 123 -7.37 8.23 8.94
C ILE A 123 -6.32 7.13 9.21
N GLU A 124 -5.82 6.47 8.17
CA GLU A 124 -4.74 5.46 8.29
C GLU A 124 -3.47 6.07 8.86
N ASN A 125 -3.04 7.23 8.35
CA ASN A 125 -1.86 7.91 8.88
C ASN A 125 -2.04 8.35 10.36
N ASN A 126 -3.28 8.50 10.85
CA ASN A 126 -3.56 8.99 12.19
C ASN A 126 -4.79 8.31 12.83
N ILE A 127 -4.73 6.99 13.01
CA ILE A 127 -5.88 6.20 13.48
C ILE A 127 -6.43 6.67 14.84
N HIS A 128 -5.61 7.27 15.69
CA HIS A 128 -6.00 7.70 17.04
C HIS A 128 -6.95 8.91 17.05
N VAL A 129 -6.98 9.72 15.99
CA VAL A 129 -7.75 10.97 15.94
C VAL A 129 -9.17 10.74 15.44
N ALA A 130 -9.39 9.69 14.65
CA ALA A 130 -10.66 9.45 13.96
C ALA A 130 -11.81 9.08 14.92
N ASP A 131 -13.01 9.60 14.66
CA ASP A 131 -14.24 9.13 15.27
C ASP A 131 -14.85 8.00 14.43
N PHE A 132 -14.37 6.78 14.69
CA PHE A 132 -14.83 5.59 13.96
C PHE A 132 -16.33 5.34 14.09
N LYS A 133 -16.97 5.71 15.21
CA LYS A 133 -18.42 5.49 15.39
C LYS A 133 -19.21 6.29 14.36
N SER A 134 -18.91 7.59 14.25
CA SER A 134 -19.57 8.48 13.29
C SER A 134 -19.28 8.04 11.85
N LEU A 135 -18.03 7.71 11.53
CA LEU A 135 -17.64 7.26 10.19
C LEU A 135 -18.38 5.97 9.76
N ILE A 136 -18.49 5.01 10.67
CA ILE A 136 -19.22 3.76 10.45
C ILE A 136 -20.72 4.02 10.28
N GLU A 137 -21.33 4.84 11.14
CA GLU A 137 -22.76 5.16 11.05
C GLU A 137 -23.13 5.80 9.71
N ILE A 138 -22.29 6.73 9.24
CA ILE A 138 -22.45 7.35 7.92
C ILE A 138 -22.35 6.30 6.82
N ALA A 139 -21.29 5.47 6.82
CA ALA A 139 -21.08 4.44 5.80
C ALA A 139 -22.21 3.40 5.77
N GLU A 140 -22.72 2.99 6.94
CA GLU A 140 -23.87 2.09 7.06
C GLU A 140 -25.16 2.72 6.52
N SER A 141 -25.41 4.00 6.83
CA SER A 141 -26.61 4.73 6.34
C SER A 141 -26.63 4.87 4.82
N GLU A 142 -25.46 5.00 4.20
CA GLU A 142 -25.26 5.08 2.76
C GLU A 142 -25.20 3.70 2.09
N LYS A 143 -25.37 2.62 2.87
CA LYS A 143 -25.22 1.21 2.44
C LYS A 143 -23.86 0.93 1.80
N ASN A 144 -22.84 1.73 2.14
CA ASN A 144 -21.47 1.51 1.72
C ASN A 144 -20.78 0.53 2.68
N TYR A 145 -21.22 -0.72 2.63
CA TYR A 145 -20.77 -1.76 3.57
C TYR A 145 -19.28 -2.05 3.45
N ARG A 146 -18.71 -1.93 2.25
CA ARG A 146 -17.27 -2.08 2.03
C ARG A 146 -16.48 -1.00 2.79
N LEU A 147 -16.91 0.25 2.73
CA LEU A 147 -16.29 1.34 3.50
C LEU A 147 -16.50 1.17 5.01
N ALA A 148 -17.71 0.78 5.44
CA ALA A 148 -17.98 0.49 6.85
C ALA A 148 -17.05 -0.59 7.40
N VAL A 149 -16.81 -1.67 6.65
CA VAL A 149 -15.86 -2.73 7.03
C VAL A 149 -14.43 -2.20 7.13
N ARG A 150 -13.98 -1.32 6.22
CA ARG A 150 -12.65 -0.67 6.34
C ARG A 150 -12.55 0.15 7.63
N TYR A 151 -13.58 0.90 7.99
CA TYR A 151 -13.58 1.65 9.25
C TYR A 151 -13.62 0.75 10.49
N TYR A 152 -14.36 -0.37 10.47
CA TYR A 152 -14.30 -1.37 11.54
C TYR A 152 -12.90 -1.97 11.69
N TYR A 153 -12.21 -2.24 10.58
CA TYR A 153 -10.84 -2.76 10.60
C TYR A 153 -9.85 -1.77 11.24
N LEU A 154 -9.88 -0.50 10.82
CA LEU A 154 -9.04 0.55 11.41
C LEU A 154 -9.37 0.79 12.89
N TRP A 155 -10.65 0.70 13.27
CA TRP A 155 -11.05 0.79 14.67
C TRP A 155 -10.54 -0.38 15.52
N LEU A 156 -10.50 -1.58 14.95
CA LEU A 156 -9.92 -2.76 15.57
C LEU A 156 -8.42 -2.57 15.81
N LEU A 157 -7.65 -2.16 14.79
CA LEU A 157 -6.22 -1.89 14.93
C LEU A 157 -5.94 -0.84 16.01
N ARG A 158 -6.71 0.26 16.03
CA ARG A 158 -6.63 1.25 17.12
C ARG A 158 -6.91 0.64 18.48
N SER A 159 -7.92 -0.21 18.59
CA SER A 159 -8.31 -0.82 19.87
C SER A 159 -7.21 -1.74 20.39
N LEU A 160 -6.60 -2.55 19.51
CA LEU A 160 -5.45 -3.39 19.84
C LEU A 160 -4.21 -2.56 20.23
N THR A 161 -3.96 -1.46 19.52
CA THR A 161 -2.85 -0.55 19.81
C THR A 161 -3.03 0.14 21.17
N ASN A 162 -4.24 0.62 21.47
CA ASN A 162 -4.57 1.21 22.76
C ASN A 162 -4.42 0.20 23.91
N ALA A 163 -4.67 -1.09 23.65
CA ALA A 163 -4.45 -2.19 24.59
C ALA A 163 -2.99 -2.67 24.63
N GLN A 164 -2.07 -2.03 23.91
CA GLN A 164 -0.65 -2.38 23.80
C GLN A 164 -0.41 -3.82 23.31
N LEU A 165 -1.35 -4.36 22.52
CA LEU A 165 -1.26 -5.71 21.96
C LEU A 165 -0.53 -5.73 20.62
N ILE A 166 -0.52 -4.60 19.92
CA ILE A 166 0.21 -4.36 18.67
C ILE A 166 0.80 -2.95 18.69
N ASP A 167 1.79 -2.70 17.86
CA ASP A 167 2.34 -1.39 17.54
C ASP A 167 1.91 -0.98 16.13
N TYR A 168 1.01 -0.01 16.01
CA TYR A 168 0.42 0.36 14.72
C TYR A 168 1.40 1.11 13.82
N ASP A 169 1.51 0.63 12.57
CA ASP A 169 2.23 1.28 11.49
C ASP A 169 1.48 1.10 10.16
N VAL A 170 1.32 2.17 9.39
CA VAL A 170 0.61 2.14 8.10
C VAL A 170 1.27 1.20 7.08
N GLU A 171 2.57 0.94 7.21
CA GLU A 171 3.34 0.07 6.30
C GLU A 171 3.27 -1.42 6.70
N LYS A 172 2.76 -1.75 7.89
CA LYS A 172 2.63 -3.14 8.36
C LYS A 172 1.47 -3.87 7.68
N THR A 173 1.70 -5.16 7.40
CA THR A 173 0.68 -6.07 6.88
C THR A 173 -0.13 -6.71 8.00
N ASP A 174 -1.29 -7.28 7.64
CA ASP A 174 -2.09 -8.08 8.57
C ASP A 174 -1.28 -9.25 9.19
N SER A 175 -0.34 -9.81 8.43
CA SER A 175 0.52 -10.88 8.95
C SER A 175 1.46 -10.35 10.03
N ASP A 176 2.02 -9.15 9.86
CA ASP A 176 2.90 -8.52 10.84
C ASP A 176 2.17 -8.32 12.17
N TYR A 177 0.95 -7.76 12.11
CA TYR A 177 0.10 -7.60 13.29
C TYR A 177 -0.26 -8.92 13.95
N LEU A 178 -0.52 -9.97 13.17
CA LEU A 178 -0.83 -11.29 13.70
C LEU A 178 0.35 -11.90 14.49
N TYR A 179 1.60 -11.61 14.10
CA TYR A 179 2.80 -12.09 14.80
C TYR A 179 3.07 -11.37 16.13
N GLU A 180 2.58 -10.13 16.29
CA GLU A 180 2.71 -9.37 17.54
C GLU A 180 1.77 -9.90 18.64
N LEU A 181 0.60 -10.40 18.26
CA LEU A 181 -0.40 -10.92 19.18
C LEU A 181 0.08 -12.21 19.88
N GLN A 182 0.16 -12.17 21.21
CA GLN A 182 0.63 -13.30 22.02
C GLN A 182 -0.47 -14.32 22.34
N SER A 183 -1.68 -13.86 22.64
CA SER A 183 -2.80 -14.71 23.02
C SER A 183 -3.33 -15.49 21.81
N LYS A 184 -3.50 -16.81 21.97
CA LYS A 184 -4.11 -17.65 20.93
C LYS A 184 -5.52 -17.15 20.55
N ASP A 185 -6.33 -16.75 21.53
CA ASP A 185 -7.68 -16.25 21.27
C ASP A 185 -7.65 -14.96 20.44
N ASN A 186 -6.76 -14.02 20.78
CA ASN A 186 -6.59 -12.78 20.00
C ASN A 186 -6.11 -13.08 18.58
N ARG A 187 -5.19 -14.03 18.40
CA ARG A 187 -4.70 -14.44 17.08
C ARG A 187 -5.80 -15.07 16.23
N ASP A 188 -6.61 -15.94 16.81
CA ASP A 188 -7.70 -16.63 16.13
C ASP A 188 -8.79 -15.62 15.71
N GLN A 189 -9.17 -14.71 16.61
CA GLN A 189 -10.13 -13.63 16.33
C GLN A 189 -9.59 -12.66 15.27
N PHE A 190 -8.32 -12.21 15.41
CA PHE A 190 -7.68 -11.31 14.46
C PHE A 190 -7.60 -11.93 13.06
N SER A 191 -7.16 -13.19 12.97
CA SER A 191 -7.09 -13.93 11.70
C SER A 191 -8.45 -13.96 11.00
N TYR A 192 -9.53 -14.21 11.74
CA TYR A 192 -10.88 -14.22 11.18
C TYR A 192 -11.32 -12.82 10.71
N THR A 193 -11.09 -11.78 11.51
CA THR A 193 -11.45 -10.41 11.12
C THR A 193 -10.62 -9.86 9.96
N SER A 194 -9.33 -10.19 9.88
CA SER A 194 -8.46 -9.83 8.75
C SER A 194 -8.85 -10.59 7.49
N TYR A 195 -9.26 -11.85 7.60
CA TYR A 195 -9.84 -12.59 6.47
C TYR A 195 -11.10 -11.89 5.93
N LEU A 196 -12.03 -11.50 6.81
CA LEU A 196 -13.24 -10.78 6.41
C LEU A 196 -12.90 -9.43 5.76
N TYR A 197 -11.99 -8.66 6.36
CA TYR A 197 -11.52 -7.40 5.79
C TYR A 197 -10.94 -7.58 4.40
N ASN A 198 -9.98 -8.50 4.23
CA ASN A 198 -9.33 -8.73 2.94
C ASN A 198 -10.32 -9.19 1.87
N TYR A 199 -11.21 -10.12 2.23
CA TYR A 199 -12.23 -10.62 1.33
C TYR A 199 -13.17 -9.50 0.88
N ILE A 200 -13.71 -8.70 1.80
CA ILE A 200 -14.69 -7.66 1.49
C ILE A 200 -14.06 -6.43 0.82
N TRP A 201 -12.90 -6.00 1.31
CA TRP A 201 -12.27 -4.77 0.84
C TRP A 201 -11.49 -4.96 -0.45
N TYR A 202 -10.72 -6.04 -0.61
CA TYR A 202 -9.90 -6.27 -1.81
C TYR A 202 -10.56 -7.24 -2.81
N GLY A 203 -11.56 -8.02 -2.40
CA GLY A 203 -12.17 -9.04 -3.25
C GLY A 203 -13.27 -8.57 -4.21
N GLU A 204 -13.61 -7.28 -4.22
CA GLU A 204 -14.69 -6.68 -5.05
C GLU A 204 -16.06 -7.41 -4.95
N PHE A 205 -16.35 -8.05 -3.82
CA PHE A 205 -17.63 -8.73 -3.61
C PHE A 205 -18.72 -7.75 -3.16
N ASP A 206 -19.89 -7.84 -3.80
CA ASP A 206 -21.10 -7.17 -3.34
C ASP A 206 -21.58 -7.82 -2.03
N VAL A 207 -21.27 -7.16 -0.91
CA VAL A 207 -21.72 -7.59 0.40
C VAL A 207 -23.19 -7.21 0.57
N ASN A 208 -24.06 -8.19 0.83
CA ASN A 208 -25.45 -7.89 1.19
C ASN A 208 -25.58 -7.58 2.70
N THR A 209 -26.73 -7.04 3.12
CA THR A 209 -26.97 -6.66 4.51
C THR A 209 -26.73 -7.81 5.50
N GLN A 210 -27.17 -9.03 5.20
CA GLN A 210 -26.98 -10.17 6.12
C GLN A 210 -25.51 -10.56 6.27
N GLN A 211 -24.73 -10.51 5.19
CA GLN A 211 -23.30 -10.76 5.21
C GLN A 211 -22.56 -9.65 5.98
N PHE A 212 -22.97 -8.40 5.75
CA PHE A 212 -22.44 -7.25 6.48
C PHE A 212 -22.70 -7.36 7.98
N ASP A 213 -23.92 -7.72 8.40
CA ASP A 213 -24.28 -7.86 9.81
C ASP A 213 -23.41 -8.93 10.52
N LYS A 214 -23.08 -10.02 9.82
CA LYS A 214 -22.14 -11.04 10.34
C LYS A 214 -20.73 -10.48 10.51
N ALA A 215 -20.23 -9.74 9.51
CA ALA A 215 -18.92 -9.11 9.60
C ALA A 215 -18.86 -8.08 10.74
N LYS A 216 -19.87 -7.21 10.82
CA LYS A 216 -20.06 -6.24 11.91
C LYS A 216 -20.05 -6.91 13.28
N HIS A 217 -20.76 -8.02 13.43
CA HIS A 217 -20.77 -8.77 14.67
C HIS A 217 -19.37 -9.29 15.04
N ALA A 218 -18.62 -9.83 14.08
CA ALA A 218 -17.26 -10.32 14.31
C ALA A 218 -16.32 -9.19 14.80
N PHE A 219 -16.31 -8.04 14.10
CA PHE A 219 -15.50 -6.88 14.49
C PHE A 219 -15.89 -6.34 15.86
N THR A 220 -17.17 -6.10 16.10
CA THR A 220 -17.65 -5.53 17.36
C THR A 220 -17.40 -6.46 18.55
N THR A 221 -17.56 -7.78 18.36
CA THR A 221 -17.23 -8.78 19.41
C THR A 221 -15.75 -8.69 19.78
N PHE A 222 -14.85 -8.71 18.81
CA PHE A 222 -13.42 -8.66 19.09
C PHE A 222 -13.00 -7.33 19.73
N ILE A 223 -13.50 -6.20 19.20
CA ILE A 223 -13.23 -4.86 19.77
C ILE A 223 -13.71 -4.77 21.23
N ASN A 224 -14.84 -5.39 21.56
CA ASN A 224 -15.35 -5.42 22.94
C ASN A 224 -14.49 -6.30 23.85
N ASN A 225 -14.04 -7.47 23.35
CA ASN A 225 -13.15 -8.36 24.10
C ASN A 225 -11.80 -7.71 24.42
N VAL A 226 -11.25 -6.90 23.52
CA VAL A 226 -9.97 -6.18 23.72
C VAL A 226 -10.10 -5.04 24.75
N LYS A 227 -11.30 -4.48 24.92
CA LYS A 227 -11.55 -3.38 25.88
C LYS A 227 -11.88 -3.87 27.29
N ALA A 228 -12.25 -5.13 27.44
CA ALA A 228 -12.62 -5.75 28.71
C ALA A 228 -11.37 -6.14 29.50
#